data_AF-A0A8B7NIM8-F1
#
_entry.id   AF-A0A8B7NIM8-F1
#
_cell.length_a   1.000
_cell.length_b   1.000
_cell.length_c   1.000
_cell.angle_alpha   90.00
_cell.angle_beta   90.00
_cell.angle_gamma   90.00
#
_symmetry.space_group_name_H-M   'P 1'
#
loop_
_entity.id
_entity.type
_entity.pdbx_description
1 polymer ?
#
loop_
_entity_poly.entity_id
_entity_poly.type
_entity_poly.pdbx_seq_one_letter_code
_entity_poly.pdbx_strand_id
1 'polypeptide(L)'
;VIWKVIFALIPPTDRQRGWSCFVVSVACIGVCTAILGDLASHFGCTVALKDSVTAISIVALGTSIPDTFASKVAAQQDPYADASVGNVTGSNAVNVFLGIGIAWTVAAIYHNVQGNDFEVLPGNLAFSVTLFCVEAAAAIALMMLRRSPKIGGELGGPRIPKLLTSAFLFFLWVFYVFMSTLEAYGFIPSMTSPPPEAA
;
A
#
# COMPACT_ATOMS: atom_id res chain seq x y z
N VAL A 1 -17.09 -15.79 -13.85
CA VAL A 1 -18.29 -16.46 -13.26
C VAL A 1 -18.05 -16.82 -11.79
N ILE A 2 -16.94 -17.46 -11.44
CA ILE A 2 -16.56 -17.81 -10.05
C ILE A 2 -16.65 -16.63 -9.05
N TRP A 3 -16.08 -15.48 -9.39
CA TRP A 3 -16.12 -14.30 -8.51
C TRP A 3 -17.55 -13.85 -8.20
N LYS A 4 -18.49 -13.93 -9.16
CA LYS A 4 -19.89 -13.56 -8.91
C LYS A 4 -20.58 -14.50 -7.90
N VAL A 5 -20.15 -15.76 -7.82
CA VAL A 5 -20.69 -16.74 -6.86
C VAL A 5 -20.16 -16.46 -5.45
N ILE A 6 -18.88 -16.12 -5.33
CA ILE A 6 -18.26 -15.77 -4.04
C ILE A 6 -18.93 -14.51 -3.46
N PHE A 7 -19.18 -13.50 -4.29
CA PHE A 7 -19.78 -12.23 -3.83
C PHE A 7 -21.30 -12.30 -3.69
N ALA A 8 -21.96 -13.36 -4.18
CA ALA A 8 -23.37 -13.63 -3.89
C ALA A 8 -23.59 -14.09 -2.44
N LEU A 9 -22.53 -14.44 -1.70
CA LEU A 9 -22.59 -14.73 -0.26
C LEU A 9 -22.71 -13.46 0.59
N ILE A 10 -22.45 -12.28 0.01
CA ILE A 10 -22.57 -11.00 0.71
C ILE A 10 -24.06 -10.63 0.78
N PRO A 11 -24.63 -10.47 1.99
CA PRO A 11 -26.03 -10.14 2.14
C PRO A 11 -26.34 -8.75 1.58
N PRO A 12 -27.57 -8.50 1.14
CA PRO A 12 -27.94 -7.23 0.54
C PRO A 12 -27.91 -6.08 1.56
N THR A 13 -27.69 -4.86 1.07
CA THR A 13 -27.46 -3.65 1.89
C THR A 13 -28.72 -3.13 2.58
N ASP A 14 -29.90 -3.59 2.16
CA ASP A 14 -31.21 -3.28 2.74
C ASP A 14 -31.46 -4.02 4.07
N ARG A 15 -30.74 -5.12 4.32
CA ARG A 15 -30.86 -5.93 5.54
C ARG A 15 -30.06 -5.32 6.68
N GLN A 16 -30.69 -5.19 7.86
CA GLN A 16 -30.06 -4.73 9.12
C GLN A 16 -29.26 -3.42 8.98
N ARG A 17 -29.79 -2.44 8.23
CA ARG A 17 -29.14 -1.14 7.97
C ARG A 17 -27.71 -1.27 7.38
N GLY A 18 -27.43 -2.37 6.67
CA GLY A 18 -26.15 -2.61 6.01
C GLY A 18 -25.07 -3.27 6.87
N TRP A 19 -25.29 -3.48 8.18
CA TRP A 19 -24.28 -4.06 9.07
C TRP A 19 -23.87 -5.48 8.71
N SER A 20 -24.83 -6.33 8.31
CA SER A 20 -24.52 -7.70 7.89
C SER A 20 -23.66 -7.70 6.61
N CYS A 21 -23.97 -6.80 5.67
CA CYS A 21 -23.21 -6.64 4.43
C CYS A 21 -21.78 -6.20 4.73
N PHE A 22 -21.61 -5.23 5.63
CA PHE A 22 -20.31 -4.73 6.06
C PHE A 22 -19.44 -5.84 6.67
N VAL A 23 -19.94 -6.55 7.69
CA VAL A 23 -19.15 -7.56 8.42
C VAL A 23 -18.76 -8.72 7.51
N VAL A 24 -19.69 -9.23 6.69
CA VAL A 24 -19.40 -10.34 5.76
C VAL A 24 -18.41 -9.90 4.69
N SER A 25 -18.53 -8.67 4.17
CA SER A 25 -17.57 -8.13 3.19
C SER A 25 -16.17 -8.01 3.78
N VAL A 26 -16.04 -7.49 5.00
CA VAL A 26 -14.75 -7.39 5.71
C VAL A 26 -14.13 -8.77 5.92
N ALA A 27 -14.92 -9.77 6.33
CA ALA A 27 -14.43 -11.14 6.49
C ALA A 27 -13.97 -11.76 5.16
N CYS A 28 -14.76 -11.61 4.09
CA CYS A 28 -14.39 -12.09 2.76
C CYS A 28 -13.11 -11.42 2.24
N ILE A 29 -12.97 -10.10 2.41
CA ILE A 29 -11.75 -9.37 2.04
C ILE A 29 -10.57 -9.89 2.86
N GLY A 30 -10.72 -10.11 4.18
CA GLY A 30 -9.67 -10.67 5.03
C GLY A 30 -9.18 -12.03 4.54
N VAL A 31 -10.09 -12.94 4.20
CA VAL A 31 -9.73 -14.26 3.63
C VAL A 31 -9.05 -14.12 2.27
N CYS A 32 -9.56 -13.27 1.38
CA CYS A 32 -8.93 -13.03 0.08
C CYS A 32 -7.52 -12.46 0.21
N THR A 33 -7.30 -11.51 1.14
CA THR A 33 -5.99 -10.91 1.40
C THR A 33 -5.01 -11.93 1.98
N ALA A 34 -5.46 -12.81 2.88
CA ALA A 34 -4.64 -13.89 3.42
C ALA A 34 -4.17 -14.84 2.30
N ILE A 35 -5.10 -15.30 1.45
CA ILE A 35 -4.77 -16.16 0.31
C ILE A 35 -3.83 -15.45 -0.67
N LEU A 36 -4.08 -14.17 -0.96
CA LEU A 36 -3.21 -13.37 -1.84
C LEU A 36 -1.80 -13.26 -1.27
N GLY A 37 -1.65 -13.06 0.04
CA GLY A 37 -0.36 -13.00 0.73
C GLY A 37 0.41 -14.31 0.61
N ASP A 38 -0.23 -15.44 0.90
CA ASP A 38 0.41 -16.76 0.81
C ASP A 38 0.83 -17.09 -0.64
N LEU A 39 -0.05 -16.81 -1.61
CA LEU A 39 0.25 -17.03 -3.02
C LEU A 39 1.39 -16.12 -3.51
N ALA A 40 1.41 -14.86 -3.09
CA ALA A 40 2.48 -13.93 -3.44
C ALA A 40 3.83 -14.39 -2.87
N SER A 41 3.86 -14.83 -1.61
CA SER A 41 5.08 -15.36 -0.97
C SER A 41 5.59 -16.61 -1.69
N HIS A 42 4.71 -17.58 -1.97
CA HIS A 42 5.09 -18.78 -2.72
C HIS A 42 5.59 -18.45 -4.12
N PHE A 43 4.92 -17.54 -4.83
CA PHE A 43 5.37 -17.07 -6.14
C PHE A 43 6.74 -16.40 -6.05
N GLY A 44 6.95 -15.52 -5.07
CA GLY A 44 8.23 -14.87 -4.78
C GLY A 44 9.36 -15.89 -4.62
N CYS A 45 9.14 -16.95 -3.84
CA CYS A 45 10.10 -18.04 -3.70
C CYS A 45 10.39 -18.76 -5.02
N THR A 46 9.39 -19.03 -5.87
CA THR A 46 9.60 -19.74 -7.15
C THR A 46 10.38 -18.91 -8.18
N VAL A 47 10.26 -17.58 -8.12
CA VAL A 47 10.97 -16.63 -9.00
C VAL A 47 12.29 -16.16 -8.37
N ALA A 48 12.66 -16.69 -7.19
CA ALA A 48 13.83 -16.31 -6.41
C ALA A 48 13.87 -14.80 -6.06
N LEU A 49 12.72 -14.20 -5.81
CA LEU A 49 12.59 -12.84 -5.31
C LEU A 49 12.71 -12.82 -3.78
N LYS A 50 13.48 -11.88 -3.24
CA LYS A 50 13.50 -11.61 -1.80
C LYS A 50 12.10 -11.21 -1.31
N ASP A 51 11.73 -11.68 -0.12
CA ASP A 51 10.41 -11.41 0.47
C ASP A 51 10.08 -9.92 0.56
N SER A 52 11.07 -9.09 0.88
CA SER A 52 10.91 -7.63 0.92
C SER A 52 10.57 -7.04 -0.46
N VAL A 53 11.18 -7.54 -1.54
CA VAL A 53 10.91 -7.11 -2.92
C VAL A 53 9.52 -7.58 -3.34
N THR A 54 9.15 -8.82 -3.03
CA THR A 54 7.82 -9.38 -3.29
C THR A 54 6.73 -8.57 -2.58
N ALA A 55 6.96 -8.16 -1.34
CA ALA A 55 6.04 -7.36 -0.55
C ALA A 55 5.82 -5.96 -1.14
N ILE A 56 6.88 -5.20 -1.43
CA ILE A 56 6.77 -3.82 -1.93
C ILE A 56 6.29 -3.73 -3.39
N SER A 57 6.38 -4.82 -4.14
CA SER A 57 5.96 -4.86 -5.55
C SER A 57 4.62 -5.56 -5.71
N ILE A 58 4.57 -6.90 -5.61
CA ILE A 58 3.42 -7.73 -5.95
C ILE A 58 2.30 -7.55 -4.93
N VAL A 59 2.61 -7.67 -3.64
CA VAL A 59 1.60 -7.60 -2.57
C VAL A 59 1.04 -6.17 -2.47
N ALA A 60 1.91 -5.17 -2.40
CA ALA A 60 1.51 -3.77 -2.30
C ALA A 60 0.68 -3.30 -3.51
N LEU A 61 1.06 -3.71 -4.74
CA LEU A 61 0.27 -3.42 -5.93
C LEU A 61 -1.08 -4.15 -5.92
N GLY A 62 -1.10 -5.42 -5.50
CA GLY A 62 -2.30 -6.25 -5.45
C GLY A 62 -3.39 -5.68 -4.53
N THR A 63 -3.01 -5.08 -3.41
CA THR A 63 -3.95 -4.44 -2.47
C THR A 63 -4.31 -3.01 -2.88
N SER A 64 -3.36 -2.25 -3.44
CA SER A 64 -3.56 -0.82 -3.74
C SER A 64 -4.30 -0.54 -5.05
N ILE A 65 -4.28 -1.46 -6.02
CA ILE A 65 -5.02 -1.30 -7.29
C ILE A 65 -6.54 -1.23 -7.07
N PRO A 66 -7.18 -2.17 -6.33
CA PRO A 66 -8.60 -2.08 -5.99
C PRO A 66 -8.95 -0.77 -5.28
N ASP A 67 -8.15 -0.35 -4.30
CA ASP A 67 -8.33 0.91 -3.57
C ASP A 67 -8.23 2.12 -4.49
N THR A 68 -7.32 2.10 -5.46
CA THR A 68 -7.17 3.15 -6.47
C THR A 68 -8.41 3.25 -7.35
N PHE A 69 -8.98 2.11 -7.78
CA PHE A 69 -10.21 2.11 -8.55
C PHE A 69 -11.41 2.59 -7.74
N ALA A 70 -11.55 2.17 -6.49
CA ALA A 70 -12.60 2.64 -5.58
C ALA A 70 -12.50 4.16 -5.36
N SER A 71 -11.30 4.66 -5.08
CA SER A 71 -11.02 6.10 -4.89
C SER A 71 -11.33 6.90 -6.16
N LYS A 72 -10.94 6.40 -7.32
CA LYS A 72 -11.25 7.03 -8.61
C LYS A 72 -12.76 7.12 -8.84
N VAL A 73 -13.50 6.03 -8.60
CA VAL A 73 -14.97 6.02 -8.78
C VAL A 73 -15.62 6.99 -7.80
N ALA A 74 -15.18 7.01 -6.53
CA ALA A 74 -15.65 7.97 -5.54
C ALA A 74 -15.39 9.42 -5.97
N ALA A 75 -14.20 9.74 -6.47
CA ALA A 75 -13.86 11.09 -6.96
C ALA A 75 -14.66 11.51 -8.21
N GLN A 76 -15.13 10.56 -9.02
CA GLN A 76 -15.95 10.84 -10.19
C GLN A 76 -17.43 11.06 -9.84
N GLN A 77 -17.89 10.47 -8.74
CA GLN A 77 -19.28 10.51 -8.30
C GLN A 77 -19.56 11.62 -7.28
N ASP A 78 -18.53 12.10 -6.59
CA ASP A 78 -18.61 13.15 -5.58
C ASP A 78 -18.10 14.50 -6.14
N PRO A 79 -18.91 15.58 -6.15
CA PRO A 79 -18.51 16.90 -6.60
C PRO A 79 -17.25 17.46 -5.91
N TYR A 80 -17.00 17.08 -4.65
CA TYR A 80 -15.89 17.57 -3.84
C TYR A 80 -14.79 16.53 -3.65
N ALA A 81 -15.01 15.30 -4.12
CA ALA A 81 -14.13 14.15 -3.94
C ALA A 81 -13.74 13.84 -2.48
N ASP A 82 -14.54 14.29 -1.50
CA ASP A 82 -14.32 14.06 -0.07
C ASP A 82 -14.32 12.55 0.23
N ALA A 83 -15.23 11.80 -0.42
CA ALA A 83 -15.28 10.34 -0.31
C ALA A 83 -13.98 9.67 -0.78
N SER A 84 -13.34 10.20 -1.84
CA SER A 84 -12.05 9.67 -2.32
C SER A 84 -10.92 9.96 -1.34
N VAL A 85 -10.89 11.15 -0.73
CA VAL A 85 -9.88 11.52 0.27
C VAL A 85 -10.01 10.63 1.51
N GLY A 86 -11.24 10.41 1.97
CA GLY A 86 -11.56 9.50 3.06
C GLY A 86 -11.10 8.07 2.78
N ASN A 87 -11.34 7.56 1.57
CA ASN A 87 -10.92 6.21 1.19
C ASN A 87 -9.38 6.07 1.19
N VAL A 88 -8.65 6.96 0.52
CA VAL A 88 -7.18 6.91 0.41
C VAL A 88 -6.51 7.10 1.77
N THR A 89 -7.02 8.00 2.60
CA THR A 89 -6.43 8.26 3.93
C THR A 89 -6.79 7.15 4.91
N GLY A 90 -8.04 6.69 4.88
CA GLY A 90 -8.54 5.64 5.74
C GLY A 90 -7.87 4.30 5.50
N SER A 91 -7.72 3.86 4.24
CA SER A 91 -7.10 2.57 3.94
C SER A 91 -5.62 2.51 4.36
N ASN A 92 -4.87 3.60 4.11
CA ASN A 92 -3.49 3.71 4.58
C ASN A 92 -3.37 3.75 6.11
N ALA A 93 -4.25 4.48 6.80
CA ALA A 93 -4.28 4.49 8.26
C ALA A 93 -4.57 3.10 8.83
N VAL A 94 -5.52 2.36 8.25
CA VAL A 94 -5.80 0.97 8.64
C VAL A 94 -4.60 0.06 8.40
N ASN A 95 -3.91 0.17 7.26
CA ASN A 95 -2.72 -0.66 7.00
C ASN A 95 -1.60 -0.44 8.01
N VAL A 96 -1.32 0.82 8.37
CA VAL A 96 -0.24 1.15 9.31
C VAL A 96 -0.65 0.84 10.75
N PHE A 97 -1.78 1.38 11.21
CA PHE A 97 -2.16 1.27 12.62
C PHE A 97 -2.76 -0.10 12.97
N LEU A 98 -3.67 -0.62 12.14
CA LEU A 98 -4.34 -1.88 12.42
C LEU A 98 -3.54 -3.05 11.85
N GLY A 99 -3.02 -2.94 10.62
CA GLY A 99 -2.23 -4.01 9.99
C GLY A 99 -0.92 -4.26 10.73
N ILE A 100 -0.03 -3.25 10.75
CA ILE A 100 1.29 -3.39 11.39
C ILE A 100 1.18 -3.24 12.91
N GLY A 101 0.46 -2.22 13.40
CA GLY A 101 0.43 -1.89 14.83
C GLY A 101 -0.17 -2.97 15.73
N ILE A 102 -1.29 -3.59 15.32
CA ILE A 102 -1.90 -4.70 16.10
C ILE A 102 -1.00 -5.94 16.04
N ALA A 103 -0.51 -6.31 14.86
CA ALA A 103 0.36 -7.47 14.70
C ALA A 103 1.63 -7.36 15.57
N TRP A 104 2.29 -6.20 15.57
CA TRP A 104 3.44 -5.94 16.44
C TRP A 104 3.05 -6.03 17.92
N THR A 105 1.96 -5.38 18.32
CA THR A 105 1.52 -5.38 19.73
C THR A 105 1.24 -6.80 20.24
N VAL A 106 0.58 -7.62 19.44
CA VAL A 106 0.33 -9.03 19.77
C VAL A 106 1.63 -9.82 19.89
N ALA A 107 2.58 -9.63 18.97
CA ALA A 107 3.88 -10.29 19.02
C ALA A 107 4.69 -9.87 20.27
N ALA A 108 4.73 -8.59 20.58
CA ALA A 108 5.44 -8.07 21.75
C ALA A 108 4.86 -8.63 23.07
N ILE A 109 3.54 -8.68 23.21
CA ILE A 109 2.88 -9.29 24.38
C ILE A 109 3.22 -10.77 24.48
N TYR A 110 3.15 -11.51 23.37
CA TYR A 110 3.46 -12.94 23.35
C TYR A 110 4.90 -13.21 23.79
N HIS A 111 5.88 -12.47 23.25
CA HIS A 111 7.28 -12.60 23.64
C HIS A 111 7.52 -12.25 25.11
N ASN A 112 6.88 -11.18 25.60
CA ASN A 112 6.97 -10.78 27.00
C ASN A 112 6.44 -11.86 27.95
N VAL A 113 5.32 -12.52 27.62
CA VAL A 113 4.77 -13.63 28.42
C VAL A 113 5.71 -14.83 28.43
N GLN A 114 6.45 -15.07 27.36
CA GLN A 114 7.45 -16.14 27.27
C GLN A 114 8.79 -15.77 27.93
N GLY A 115 8.93 -14.56 28.46
CA GLY A 115 10.18 -14.07 29.06
C GLY A 115 11.29 -13.79 28.05
N ASN A 116 10.95 -13.62 26.77
CA ASN A 116 11.90 -13.29 25.70
C ASN A 116 11.76 -11.82 25.31
N ASP A 117 12.88 -11.20 24.93
CA ASP A 117 12.85 -9.87 24.31
C ASP A 117 12.37 -9.97 22.85
N PHE A 118 11.59 -8.99 22.41
CA PHE A 118 11.09 -8.89 21.04
C PHE A 118 11.92 -7.88 20.25
N GLU A 119 13.04 -8.34 19.70
CA GLU A 119 13.91 -7.52 18.85
C GLU A 119 13.60 -7.74 17.37
N VAL A 120 13.33 -6.66 16.64
CA VAL A 120 13.04 -6.67 15.20
C VAL A 120 14.10 -5.86 14.48
N LEU A 121 14.88 -6.51 13.62
CA LEU A 121 15.89 -5.83 12.81
C LEU A 121 15.20 -4.97 11.73
N PRO A 122 15.60 -3.70 11.57
CA PRO A 122 14.97 -2.79 10.59
C PRO A 122 15.26 -3.16 9.14
N GLY A 123 16.31 -3.95 8.86
CA GLY A 123 16.65 -4.41 7.51
C GLY A 123 16.75 -3.25 6.50
N ASN A 124 16.09 -3.40 5.36
CA ASN A 124 16.01 -2.39 4.29
C ASN A 124 14.93 -1.32 4.48
N LEU A 125 14.23 -1.34 5.63
CA LEU A 125 13.10 -0.45 5.89
C LEU A 125 13.54 1.01 5.94
N ALA A 126 14.68 1.30 6.57
CA ALA A 126 15.18 2.67 6.72
C ALA A 126 15.43 3.34 5.37
N PHE A 127 16.08 2.63 4.44
CA PHE A 127 16.32 3.13 3.09
C PHE A 127 14.99 3.35 2.35
N SER A 128 14.11 2.35 2.33
CA SER A 128 12.85 2.41 1.60
C SER A 128 11.91 3.50 2.14
N VAL A 129 11.82 3.68 3.46
CA VAL A 129 11.03 4.75 4.07
C VAL A 129 11.60 6.13 3.73
N THR A 130 12.92 6.29 3.76
CA THR A 130 13.56 7.57 3.41
C THR A 130 13.29 7.94 1.96
N LEU A 131 13.44 6.98 1.05
CA LEU A 131 13.14 7.16 -0.37
C LEU A 131 11.67 7.53 -0.59
N PHE A 132 10.75 6.79 0.04
CA PHE A 132 9.32 7.08 -0.01
C PHE A 132 8.98 8.48 0.49
N CYS A 133 9.58 8.94 1.59
CA CYS A 133 9.34 10.29 2.12
C CYS A 133 9.79 11.39 1.15
N VAL A 134 10.95 11.21 0.49
CA VAL A 134 11.45 12.16 -0.52
C VAL A 134 10.52 12.22 -1.73
N GLU A 135 10.11 11.06 -2.24
CA GLU A 135 9.18 10.98 -3.37
C GLU A 135 7.78 11.51 -3.03
N ALA A 136 7.30 11.23 -1.82
CA ALA A 136 6.02 11.74 -1.32
C ALA A 136 6.05 13.28 -1.23
N ALA A 137 7.16 13.87 -0.76
CA ALA A 137 7.32 15.32 -0.76
C ALA A 137 7.30 15.90 -2.19
N ALA A 138 7.96 15.24 -3.15
CA ALA A 138 7.93 15.64 -4.56
C ALA A 138 6.52 15.50 -5.16
N ALA A 139 5.80 14.43 -4.85
CA ALA A 139 4.42 14.21 -5.29
C ALA A 139 3.47 15.27 -4.70
N ILE A 140 3.59 15.59 -3.41
CA ILE A 140 2.81 16.64 -2.76
C ILE A 140 3.13 18.00 -3.39
N ALA A 141 4.40 18.35 -3.59
CA ALA A 141 4.79 19.60 -4.23
C ALA A 141 4.20 19.72 -5.65
N LEU A 142 4.22 18.64 -6.43
CA LEU A 142 3.58 18.57 -7.75
C LEU A 142 2.07 18.78 -7.67
N MET A 143 1.40 18.15 -6.70
CA MET A 143 -0.04 18.29 -6.50
C MET A 143 -0.41 19.71 -6.06
N MET A 144 0.37 20.33 -5.17
CA MET A 144 0.22 21.74 -4.79
C MET A 144 0.42 22.68 -5.98
N LEU A 145 1.38 22.38 -6.87
CA LEU A 145 1.59 23.14 -8.09
C LEU A 145 0.40 22.99 -9.06
N ARG A 146 -0.14 21.78 -9.24
CA ARG A 146 -1.37 21.54 -10.04
C ARG A 146 -2.59 22.25 -9.47
N ARG A 147 -2.63 22.43 -8.15
CA ARG A 147 -3.70 23.16 -7.44
C ARG A 147 -3.67 24.68 -7.73
N SER A 148 -2.56 25.20 -8.25
CA SER A 148 -2.45 26.61 -8.58
C SER A 148 -3.59 27.06 -9.53
N PRO A 149 -4.21 28.24 -9.29
CA PRO A 149 -5.30 28.77 -10.12
C PRO A 149 -4.96 28.87 -11.61
N LYS A 150 -3.66 28.95 -11.96
CA LYS A 150 -3.18 29.00 -13.34
C LYS A 150 -3.36 27.68 -14.10
N ILE A 151 -3.38 26.55 -13.40
CA ILE A 151 -3.49 25.20 -13.99
C ILE A 151 -4.90 24.64 -13.81
N GLY A 152 -5.56 24.95 -12.69
CA GLY A 152 -6.94 24.51 -12.41
C GLY A 152 -7.08 22.98 -12.29
N GLY A 153 -6.12 22.33 -11.64
CA GLY A 153 -5.97 20.86 -11.64
C GLY A 153 -6.77 20.08 -10.59
N GLU A 154 -7.64 20.71 -9.80
CA GLU A 154 -8.21 20.11 -8.57
C GLU A 154 -9.01 18.80 -8.81
N LEU A 155 -9.80 18.72 -9.88
CA LEU A 155 -10.62 17.54 -10.22
C LEU A 155 -10.39 17.10 -11.68
N GLY A 156 -9.16 16.71 -11.98
CA GLY A 156 -8.78 16.17 -13.28
C GLY A 156 -8.18 17.19 -14.24
N GLY A 157 -8.60 18.46 -14.18
CA GLY A 157 -7.99 19.57 -14.92
C GLY A 157 -7.82 19.32 -16.43
N PRO A 158 -6.96 20.10 -17.11
CA PRO A 158 -6.73 19.92 -18.54
C PRO A 158 -6.02 18.58 -18.85
N ARG A 159 -6.32 18.00 -20.02
CA ARG A 159 -5.86 16.65 -20.40
C ARG A 159 -4.33 16.49 -20.41
N ILE A 160 -3.62 17.48 -20.95
CA ILE A 160 -2.15 17.41 -21.11
C ILE A 160 -1.44 17.45 -19.74
N PRO A 161 -1.65 18.47 -18.87
CA PRO A 161 -1.09 18.48 -17.52
C PRO A 161 -1.46 17.23 -16.71
N LYS A 162 -2.69 16.73 -16.84
CA LYS A 162 -3.12 15.48 -16.20
C LYS A 162 -2.25 14.29 -16.60
N LEU A 163 -2.09 14.08 -17.91
CA LEU A 163 -1.32 12.94 -18.42
C LEU A 163 0.14 13.03 -17.99
N LEU A 164 0.75 14.22 -18.09
CA LEU A 164 2.14 14.44 -17.68
C LEU A 164 2.34 14.18 -16.18
N THR A 165 1.46 14.71 -15.32
CA THR A 165 1.58 14.49 -13.88
C THR A 165 1.30 13.04 -13.49
N SER A 166 0.35 12.36 -14.13
CA SER A 166 0.10 10.94 -13.89
C SER A 166 1.28 10.07 -14.32
N ALA A 167 1.91 10.38 -15.47
CA ALA A 167 3.10 9.68 -15.92
C ALA A 167 4.28 9.88 -14.95
N PHE A 168 4.47 11.09 -14.44
CA PHE A 168 5.50 11.37 -13.44
C PHE A 168 5.26 10.63 -12.12
N LEU A 169 4.02 10.62 -11.60
CA LEU A 169 3.69 9.88 -10.37
C LEU A 169 3.87 8.37 -10.55
N PHE A 170 3.54 7.83 -11.72
CA PHE A 170 3.81 6.43 -12.05
C PHE A 170 5.31 6.16 -12.14
N PHE A 171 6.08 7.08 -12.72
CA PHE A 171 7.54 6.99 -12.75
C PHE A 171 8.13 6.98 -11.33
N LEU A 172 7.67 7.83 -10.41
CA LEU A 172 8.11 7.81 -9.02
C LEU A 172 7.90 6.42 -8.41
N TRP A 173 6.71 5.83 -8.58
CA TRP A 173 6.46 4.47 -8.09
C TRP A 173 7.40 3.41 -8.69
N VAL A 174 7.65 3.44 -10.00
CA VAL A 174 8.61 2.52 -10.64
C VAL A 174 10.02 2.74 -10.10
N PHE A 175 10.42 4.01 -9.93
CA PHE A 175 11.72 4.39 -9.39
C PHE A 175 11.89 3.90 -7.94
N TYR A 176 10.87 4.06 -7.09
CA TYR A 176 10.83 3.51 -5.74
C TYR A 176 11.08 2.00 -5.73
N VAL A 177 10.27 1.23 -6.48
CA VAL A 177 10.39 -0.23 -6.53
C VAL A 177 11.77 -0.63 -7.03
N PHE A 178 12.28 0.02 -8.07
CA PHE A 178 13.59 -0.26 -8.64
C PHE A 178 14.73 0.00 -7.64
N MET A 179 14.77 1.18 -7.02
CA MET A 179 15.82 1.56 -6.08
C MET A 179 15.79 0.72 -4.81
N SER A 180 14.59 0.48 -4.24
CA SER A 180 14.43 -0.43 -3.09
C SER A 180 14.83 -1.87 -3.43
N THR A 181 14.63 -2.31 -4.68
CA THR A 181 15.09 -3.63 -5.13
C THR A 181 16.61 -3.68 -5.24
N LEU A 182 17.26 -2.66 -5.81
CA LEU A 182 18.71 -2.60 -5.90
C LEU A 182 19.39 -2.63 -4.53
N GLU A 183 18.87 -1.88 -3.57
CA GLU A 183 19.34 -1.93 -2.18
C GLU A 183 19.09 -3.30 -1.56
N ALA A 184 17.90 -3.89 -1.76
CA ALA A 184 17.58 -5.19 -1.21
C ALA A 184 18.54 -6.28 -1.71
N TYR A 185 19.05 -6.20 -2.94
CA TYR A 185 20.06 -7.12 -3.49
C TYR A 185 21.51 -6.72 -3.22
N GLY A 186 21.76 -5.60 -2.52
CA GLY A 186 23.11 -5.17 -2.13
C GLY A 186 23.89 -4.45 -3.22
N PHE A 187 23.24 -3.99 -4.29
CA PHE A 187 23.87 -3.15 -5.32
C PHE A 187 24.07 -1.70 -4.84
N ILE A 188 23.31 -1.27 -3.83
CA ILE A 188 23.38 0.05 -3.20
C ILE A 188 23.72 -0.14 -1.71
N PRO A 189 24.60 0.67 -1.11
CA PRO A 189 24.89 0.60 0.31
C PRO A 189 23.64 0.90 1.14
N SER A 190 23.32 0.04 2.09
CA SER A 190 22.24 0.31 3.05
C SER A 190 22.70 1.34 4.09
N MET A 191 21.82 2.25 4.52
CA MET A 191 22.16 3.26 5.54
C MET A 191 22.42 2.65 6.94
N THR A 192 22.15 1.35 7.11
CA THR A 192 22.18 0.63 8.39
C THR A 192 23.15 -0.56 8.41
N SER A 193 23.84 -0.87 7.30
CA SER A 193 24.85 -1.93 7.30
C SER A 193 26.13 -1.43 7.98
N PRO A 194 26.71 -2.15 8.96
CA PRO A 194 28.08 -1.91 9.34
C PRO A 194 28.99 -2.10 8.11
N PRO A 195 30.14 -1.40 8.04
CA PRO A 195 31.09 -1.58 6.94
C PRO A 195 31.41 -3.08 6.80
N PRO A 196 31.61 -3.59 5.57
CA PRO A 196 32.00 -4.98 5.37
C PRO A 196 33.26 -5.23 6.20
N GLU A 197 33.19 -6.18 7.14
CA GLU A 197 34.40 -6.76 7.71
C GLU A 197 35.20 -7.31 6.53
N ALA A 198 36.42 -6.78 6.39
CA ALA A 198 37.38 -7.27 5.43
C ALA A 198 37.63 -8.76 5.72
N ALA A 199 37.09 -9.61 4.87
CA ALA A 199 37.53 -10.99 4.70
C ALA A 199 38.66 -11.05 3.68
#